data_AF-A0A2W4JJG0-F1
#
_entry.id   AF-A0A2W4JJG0-F1
#
_cell.length_a   1.000
_cell.length_b   1.000
_cell.length_c   1.000
_cell.angle_alpha   90.00
_cell.angle_beta   90.00
_cell.angle_gamma   90.00
#
_symmetry.space_group_name_H-M   'P 1'
#
loop_
_entity.id
_entity.type
_entity.pdbx_description
1 polymer ?
#
loop_
_entity_poly.entity_id
_entity_poly.type
_entity_poly.pdbx_seq_one_letter_code
_entity_poly.pdbx_strand_id
1 'polypeptide(L)' 'AKSKRSAEEARASLAASNPMGRLVMPDEVAAAVGFLCLPSSGAITGATLPIAGGEIS' A
#
# COMPACT_ATOMS: atom_id res chain seq x y z
N ALA A 1 -9.84 -13.84 -20.37
CA ALA A 1 -10.93 -14.56 -19.68
C ALA A 1 -11.26 -13.82 -18.38
N LYS A 2 -12.53 -13.46 -18.12
CA LYS A 2 -12.92 -12.92 -16.81
C LYS A 2 -12.72 -14.02 -15.77
N SER A 3 -11.99 -13.73 -14.69
CA SER A 3 -11.72 -14.69 -13.62
C SER A 3 -13.04 -15.21 -13.04
N LYS A 4 -13.15 -16.53 -12.83
CA LYS A 4 -14.31 -17.17 -12.17
C LYS A 4 -14.29 -17.04 -10.63
N ARG A 5 -13.30 -16.33 -10.07
CA ARG A 5 -13.12 -16.15 -8.62
C ARG A 5 -14.10 -15.12 -8.07
N SER A 6 -14.59 -15.36 -6.86
CA SER A 6 -15.34 -14.35 -6.11
C SER A 6 -14.46 -13.16 -5.73
N ALA A 7 -15.07 -12.02 -5.38
CA ALA A 7 -14.32 -10.85 -4.91
C ALA A 7 -13.53 -11.14 -3.62
N GLU A 8 -14.07 -12.00 -2.75
CA GLU A 8 -13.42 -12.47 -1.54
C GLU A 8 -12.14 -13.26 -1.86
N GLU A 9 -12.26 -14.26 -2.74
CA GLU A 9 -11.13 -15.10 -3.18
C GLU A 9 -10.06 -14.28 -3.89
N ALA A 10 -10.47 -13.29 -4.69
CA ALA A 10 -9.53 -12.39 -5.35
C ALA A 10 -8.74 -11.55 -4.33
N ARG A 11 -9.42 -10.98 -3.32
CA ARG A 11 -8.76 -10.21 -2.25
C ARG A 11 -7.83 -11.07 -1.41
N ALA A 12 -8.27 -12.26 -1.02
CA ALA A 12 -7.46 -13.21 -0.26
C ALA A 12 -6.19 -13.61 -1.03
N SER A 13 -6.32 -13.88 -2.34
CA SER A 13 -5.18 -14.20 -3.19
C SER A 13 -4.18 -13.05 -3.32
N LEU A 14 -4.63 -11.79 -3.35
CA LEU A 14 -3.76 -10.61 -3.40
C LEU A 14 -3.09 -10.34 -2.05
N ALA A 15 -3.82 -10.53 -0.94
CA ALA A 15 -3.28 -10.37 0.40
C ALA A 15 -2.19 -11.41 0.72
N ALA A 16 -2.31 -12.63 0.16
CA ALA A 16 -1.36 -13.71 0.39
C ALA A 16 0.07 -13.42 -0.10
N SER A 17 0.24 -12.57 -1.12
CA SER A 17 1.56 -12.15 -1.60
C SER A 17 2.15 -10.98 -0.81
N ASN A 18 1.36 -10.33 0.03
CA ASN A 18 1.83 -9.23 0.86
C ASN A 18 2.40 -9.78 2.18
N PRO A 19 3.66 -9.49 2.56
CA PRO A 19 4.24 -9.97 3.81
C PRO A 19 3.49 -9.58 5.09
N MET A 20 2.70 -8.49 5.08
CA MET A 20 1.80 -8.17 6.20
C MET A 20 0.58 -9.08 6.31
N GLY A 21 0.34 -9.96 5.32
CA GLY A 21 -0.79 -10.89 5.28
C GLY A 21 -2.13 -10.21 5.03
N ARG A 22 -2.13 -8.92 4.66
CA ARG A 22 -3.33 -8.15 4.32
C ARG A 22 -3.01 -7.11 3.25
N LEU A 23 -4.06 -6.59 2.61
CA LEU A 23 -3.92 -5.43 1.74
C LEU A 23 -3.64 -4.17 2.57
N VAL A 24 -2.81 -3.30 2.03
CA VAL A 24 -2.66 -1.92 2.52
C VAL A 24 -3.99 -1.19 2.33
N MET A 25 -4.43 -0.50 3.38
CA MET A 25 -5.69 0.24 3.36
C MET A 25 -5.47 1.66 2.79
N PRO A 26 -6.48 2.24 2.12
CA PRO A 26 -6.38 3.61 1.59
C PRO A 26 -5.99 4.66 2.64
N ASP A 27 -6.47 4.52 3.87
CA ASP A 27 -6.17 5.46 4.96
C ASP A 27 -4.69 5.43 5.37
N GLU A 28 -4.01 4.28 5.22
CA GLU A 28 -2.58 4.15 5.50
C GLU A 28 -1.75 4.88 4.43
N VAL A 29 -2.20 4.82 3.17
CA VAL A 29 -1.60 5.59 2.07
C VAL A 29 -1.84 7.10 2.30
N ALA A 30 -3.06 7.48 2.67
CA ALA A 30 -3.41 8.87 2.95
C ALA A 30 -2.60 9.44 4.12
N ALA A 31 -2.35 8.65 5.16
CA ALA A 31 -1.51 9.06 6.29
C ALA A 31 -0.05 9.32 5.85
N ALA A 32 0.52 8.49 4.98
CA ALA A 32 1.85 8.71 4.44
C ALA A 32 1.93 9.98 3.57
N VAL A 33 0.91 10.23 2.75
CA VAL A 33 0.78 11.49 1.99
C VAL A 33 0.68 12.68 2.95
N GLY A 34 -0.15 12.58 3.99
CA GLY A 34 -0.29 13.61 5.01
C GLY A 34 1.03 13.95 5.69
N PHE A 35 1.83 12.94 6.03
CA PHE A 35 3.20 13.13 6.55
C PHE A 35 4.08 13.93 5.58
N LEU A 36 4.06 13.61 4.28
CA LEU A 36 4.84 14.34 3.27
C LEU A 36 4.38 15.80 3.11
N CYS A 37 3.11 16.10 3.39
CA CYS A 37 2.56 17.46 3.33
C CYS A 37 2.83 18.30 4.58
N LEU A 38 3.41 17.75 5.65
CA LEU A 38 3.73 18.51 6.86
C LEU A 38 4.86 19.53 6.60
N PRO A 39 4.84 20.70 7.26
CA PRO A 39 5.93 21.69 7.14
C PRO A 39 7.32 21.12 7.49
N SER A 40 7.38 20.17 8.42
CA SER A 40 8.62 19.49 8.82
C SER A 40 9.24 18.63 7.71
N SER A 41 8.46 18.28 6.69
CA SER A 41 8.90 17.42 5.57
C SER A 41 9.56 18.21 4.45
N GLY A 42 9.80 19.52 4.61
CA GLY A 42 10.27 20.41 3.54
C GLY A 42 11.61 20.06 2.89
N ALA A 43 12.43 19.22 3.52
CA ALA A 43 13.68 18.72 2.93
C ALA A 43 13.51 17.39 2.15
N ILE A 44 12.35 16.75 2.23
CA ILE A 44 12.05 15.48 1.57
C ILE A 44 11.55 15.77 0.16
N THR A 45 12.44 15.65 -0.82
CA THR A 45 12.13 15.87 -2.24
C THR A 45 12.88 14.87 -3.12
N GLY A 46 12.29 14.49 -4.26
CA GLY A 46 12.88 13.51 -5.18
C GLY A 46 12.96 12.06 -4.67
N ALA A 47 12.42 11.79 -3.48
CA ALA A 47 12.43 10.46 -2.87
C ALA A 47 11.15 9.68 -3.20
N THR A 48 11.29 8.35 -3.32
CA THR A 48 10.17 7.41 -3.41
C THR A 48 9.98 6.75 -2.05
N LEU A 49 8.75 6.78 -1.52
CA LEU A 49 8.38 6.12 -0.27
C LEU A 49 7.44 4.93 -0.58
N PRO A 50 7.91 3.68 -0.52
CA PRO A 50 7.05 2.52 -0.77
C PRO A 50 6.07 2.30 0.39
N ILE A 51 4.77 2.32 0.09
CA ILE A 51 3.68 1.95 1.01
C ILE A 51 3.11 0.61 0.53
N ALA A 52 3.87 -0.45 0.78
CA ALA A 52 3.77 -1.70 0.02
C ALA A 52 3.60 -2.95 0.92
N GLY A 53 3.41 -2.75 2.23
CA GLY A 53 3.32 -3.83 3.20
C GLY A 53 4.48 -4.85 3.20
N GLY A 54 5.68 -4.39 2.82
CA GLY A 54 6.88 -5.23 2.77
C GLY A 54 7.08 -6.00 1.46
N GLU A 55 6.21 -5.83 0.45
CA GLU A 55 6.37 -6.50 -0.85
C GLU A 55 7.58 -5.98 -1.67
N ILE A 56 8.10 -4.81 -1.29
CA ILE A 56 9.31 -4.20 -1.86
C ILE A 56 10.37 -4.18 -0.75
N SER A 57 11.44 -4.98 -0.93
CA SER A 57 12.65 -4.98 -0.11
C SER A 57 13.85 -4.48 -0.92
#